data_AF-A0A0S8ADC4-F1
#
_entry.id   AF-A0A0S8ADC4-F1
#
_cell.length_a   1.000
_cell.length_b   1.000
_cell.length_c   1.000
_cell.angle_alpha   90.00
_cell.angle_beta   90.00
_cell.angle_gamma   90.00
#
_symmetry.space_group_name_H-M   'P 1'
#
loop_
_entity.id
_entity.type
_entity.pdbx_description
1 polymer ?
#
loop_
_entity_poly.entity_id
_entity_poly.type
_entity_poly.pdbx_seq_one_letter_code
_entity_poly.pdbx_strand_id
1 'polypeptide(L)'
;MIIEANQPGTGTIPAAYQTLSPFEKSFIHLASIIYEPVNRLTFANCLRRAGITGPQGEWLTAGTIGPFIKKLQDLELLGSDCRCPDELVESASRAAVAAGNFRDMAQAVQNEIPFSQYQSKWPQRCERAMREYRIALYTSNMVHLENMHDLLEKQCEDEVVKRFPAVRVCNNPFDENWLRTLAPSLQFYILSQMVNYSLHYLTLLERPFAYLKSRETLQAIPPEERLPFLRLLAGFFLWRGNLAEVKILIRENPESFLASGMTGCIDFMLGLNEQALVHFERDLQQLQQISSRKRIYFPSLAGLFFILALLKRGDINSFSRIRKFIDTVRTQQKGNLLLGAYEMLDYFLSAQERGRAERALDFSAFSSNSITVLFGTLLRFWLSGCLPAPDAGGAAD
;
A
#
# COMPACT_ATOMS: atom_id res chain seq x y z
N MET A 1 -0.36 -12.51 7.54
CA MET A 1 0.82 -13.38 7.42
C MET A 1 1.55 -13.02 6.14
N ILE A 2 2.69 -12.35 6.26
CA ILE A 2 3.68 -12.35 5.18
C ILE A 2 4.26 -13.76 5.19
N ILE A 3 4.10 -14.49 4.08
CA ILE A 3 4.62 -15.85 3.96
C ILE A 3 6.15 -15.70 3.86
N GLU A 4 6.83 -16.00 4.97
CA GLU A 4 8.26 -16.30 4.92
C GLU A 4 8.45 -17.50 4.00
N ALA A 5 9.35 -17.36 3.03
CA ALA A 5 9.67 -18.41 2.08
C ALA A 5 10.22 -19.63 2.83
N ASN A 6 9.40 -20.67 2.96
CA ASN A 6 9.82 -21.92 3.53
C ASN A 6 10.89 -22.61 2.66
N GLN A 7 11.82 -23.25 3.38
CA GLN A 7 13.02 -23.93 2.91
C GLN A 7 12.77 -25.16 2.01
N PRO A 8 13.78 -25.62 1.26
CA PRO A 8 13.62 -26.48 0.09
C PRO A 8 13.58 -27.97 0.46
N GLY A 9 12.47 -28.61 0.13
CA GLY A 9 12.33 -30.05 0.08
C GLY A 9 11.11 -30.36 -0.78
N THR A 10 11.34 -30.99 -1.94
CA THR A 10 10.49 -31.02 -3.16
C THR A 10 10.55 -29.71 -3.96
N GLY A 11 10.61 -29.80 -5.30
CA GLY A 11 10.81 -28.64 -6.17
C GLY A 11 9.76 -27.57 -5.89
N THR A 12 10.16 -26.30 -5.80
CA THR A 12 9.23 -25.21 -5.43
C THR A 12 8.06 -25.14 -6.41
N ILE A 13 6.85 -24.79 -5.95
CA ILE A 13 5.64 -24.58 -6.78
C ILE A 13 5.96 -23.83 -8.10
N PRO A 14 6.79 -22.75 -8.10
CA PRO A 14 7.22 -22.08 -9.33
C PRO A 14 7.99 -22.97 -10.32
N ALA A 15 8.80 -23.93 -9.88
CA ALA A 15 9.55 -24.82 -10.76
C ALA A 15 8.63 -25.83 -11.46
N ALA A 16 7.67 -26.42 -10.73
CA ALA A 16 6.66 -27.31 -11.31
C ALA A 16 5.81 -26.57 -12.36
N TYR A 17 5.44 -25.31 -12.08
CA TYR A 17 4.72 -24.46 -13.03
C TYR A 17 5.46 -24.27 -14.36
N GLN A 18 6.80 -24.16 -14.34
CA GLN A 18 7.57 -23.96 -15.58
C GLN A 18 7.50 -25.16 -16.53
N THR A 19 7.32 -26.38 -16.01
CA THR A 19 7.27 -27.61 -16.81
C THR A 19 5.94 -27.84 -17.52
N LEU A 20 4.91 -27.05 -17.21
CA LEU A 20 3.58 -27.19 -17.81
C LEU A 20 3.59 -26.80 -19.29
N SER A 21 2.81 -27.52 -20.09
CA SER A 21 2.48 -27.13 -21.46
C SER A 21 1.72 -25.80 -21.51
N PRO A 22 1.71 -25.08 -22.65
CA PRO A 22 0.91 -23.85 -22.79
C PRO A 22 -0.57 -24.05 -22.46
N PHE A 23 -1.12 -25.21 -22.85
CA PHE A 23 -2.50 -25.59 -22.54
C PHE A 23 -2.72 -25.73 -21.03
N GLU A 24 -1.86 -26.46 -20.32
CA GLU A 24 -1.97 -26.61 -18.86
C GLU A 24 -1.73 -25.27 -18.12
N LYS A 25 -0.84 -24.42 -18.62
CA LYS A 25 -0.64 -23.06 -18.07
C LYS A 25 -1.92 -22.23 -18.16
N SER A 26 -2.75 -22.42 -19.19
CA SER A 26 -4.03 -21.71 -19.32
C SER A 26 -5.01 -22.00 -18.18
N PHE A 27 -4.97 -23.21 -17.60
CA PHE A 27 -5.78 -23.56 -16.42
C PHE A 27 -5.31 -22.78 -15.20
N ILE A 28 -4.00 -22.71 -14.99
CA ILE A 28 -3.41 -21.97 -13.86
C ILE A 28 -3.63 -20.46 -14.03
N HIS A 29 -3.49 -19.94 -15.25
CA HIS A 29 -3.83 -18.55 -15.58
C HIS A 29 -5.27 -18.25 -15.21
N LEU A 30 -6.22 -19.08 -15.67
CA LEU A 30 -7.64 -18.90 -15.35
C LEU A 30 -7.91 -19.00 -13.84
N ALA A 31 -7.37 -20.02 -13.16
CA ALA A 31 -7.51 -20.18 -11.71
C ALA A 31 -6.98 -18.96 -10.95
N SER A 32 -5.87 -18.40 -11.41
CA SER A 32 -5.30 -17.19 -10.81
C SER A 32 -6.19 -15.97 -10.97
N ILE A 33 -6.95 -15.87 -12.06
CA ILE A 33 -7.88 -14.78 -12.33
C ILE A 33 -9.21 -15.00 -11.61
N ILE A 34 -9.66 -16.25 -11.44
CA ILE A 34 -10.85 -16.59 -10.65
C ILE A 34 -10.64 -16.20 -9.18
N TYR A 35 -9.46 -16.49 -8.62
CA TYR A 35 -9.02 -16.08 -7.27
C TYR A 35 -9.85 -16.58 -6.06
N GLU A 36 -11.03 -17.16 -6.31
CA GLU A 36 -11.94 -17.73 -5.32
C GLU A 36 -12.16 -19.24 -5.58
N PRO A 37 -12.57 -20.02 -4.58
CA PRO A 37 -12.91 -21.44 -4.77
C PRO A 37 -14.08 -21.62 -5.75
N VAL A 38 -13.95 -22.56 -6.69
CA VAL A 38 -14.99 -22.88 -7.66
C VAL A 38 -15.11 -24.39 -7.91
N ASN A 39 -16.31 -24.83 -8.28
CA ASN A 39 -16.49 -26.21 -8.73
C ASN A 39 -16.04 -26.39 -10.20
N ARG A 40 -15.86 -27.65 -10.62
CA ARG A 40 -15.41 -28.00 -11.98
C ARG A 40 -16.35 -27.50 -13.09
N LEU A 41 -17.65 -27.39 -12.82
CA LEU A 41 -18.61 -26.89 -13.81
C LEU A 41 -18.38 -25.41 -14.09
N THR A 42 -18.29 -24.59 -13.04
CA THR A 42 -17.98 -23.16 -13.14
C THR A 42 -16.62 -22.95 -13.80
N PHE A 43 -15.60 -23.72 -13.42
CA PHE A 43 -14.27 -23.66 -14.04
C PHE A 43 -14.33 -23.95 -15.56
N ALA A 44 -15.04 -25.02 -15.96
CA ALA A 44 -15.23 -25.38 -17.37
C ALA A 44 -15.98 -24.28 -18.15
N ASN A 45 -16.98 -23.65 -17.54
CA ASN A 45 -17.73 -22.56 -18.17
C ASN A 45 -16.85 -21.32 -18.38
N CYS A 46 -16.00 -20.97 -17.40
CA CYS A 46 -15.02 -19.91 -17.55
C CYS A 46 -14.04 -20.21 -18.70
N LEU A 47 -13.48 -21.42 -18.79
CA LEU A 47 -12.62 -21.84 -19.91
C LEU A 47 -13.33 -21.67 -21.26
N ARG A 48 -14.58 -22.15 -21.35
CA ARG A 48 -15.39 -22.05 -22.57
C ARG A 48 -15.65 -20.61 -22.98
N ARG A 49 -16.03 -19.74 -22.04
CA ARG A 49 -16.27 -18.31 -22.27
C ARG A 49 -15.00 -17.57 -22.66
N ALA A 50 -13.85 -18.00 -22.17
CA ALA A 50 -12.54 -17.47 -22.55
C ALA A 50 -12.05 -17.99 -23.92
N GLY A 51 -12.83 -18.84 -24.60
CA GLY A 51 -12.45 -19.40 -25.90
C GLY A 51 -11.34 -20.45 -25.83
N ILE A 52 -11.07 -21.02 -24.65
CA ILE A 52 -10.01 -22.00 -24.46
C ILE A 52 -10.53 -23.39 -24.84
N THR A 53 -9.91 -23.97 -25.86
CA THR A 53 -10.18 -25.32 -26.36
C THR A 53 -9.06 -26.27 -25.97
N GLY A 54 -9.36 -27.57 -25.99
CA GLY A 54 -8.38 -28.62 -25.75
C GLY A 54 -7.35 -28.73 -26.88
N PRO A 55 -6.31 -29.57 -26.69
CA PRO A 55 -5.22 -29.71 -27.66
C PRO A 55 -5.68 -30.17 -29.06
N GLN A 56 -6.86 -30.77 -29.19
CA GLN A 56 -7.43 -31.23 -30.46
C GLN A 56 -8.53 -30.27 -30.97
N GLY A 57 -8.69 -29.10 -30.35
CA GLY A 57 -9.69 -28.09 -30.71
C GLY A 57 -11.08 -28.34 -30.10
N GLU A 58 -11.21 -29.32 -29.22
CA GLU A 58 -12.47 -29.70 -28.58
C GLU A 58 -12.87 -28.75 -27.45
N TRP A 59 -14.19 -28.59 -27.24
CA TRP A 59 -14.68 -27.80 -26.13
C TRP A 59 -14.51 -28.52 -24.79
N LEU A 60 -14.01 -27.79 -23.80
CA LEU A 60 -13.80 -28.29 -22.46
C LEU A 60 -15.13 -28.34 -21.68
N THR A 61 -15.34 -29.44 -20.95
CA THR A 61 -16.52 -29.72 -20.11
C THR A 61 -16.05 -30.15 -18.73
N ALA A 62 -16.95 -30.14 -17.73
CA ALA A 62 -16.61 -30.58 -16.37
C ALA A 62 -16.00 -31.99 -16.32
N GLY A 63 -16.41 -32.89 -17.22
CA GLY A 63 -15.86 -34.24 -17.35
C GLY A 63 -14.48 -34.25 -18.01
N THR A 64 -14.31 -33.53 -19.11
CA THR A 64 -13.05 -33.56 -19.88
C THR A 64 -11.91 -32.82 -19.18
N ILE A 65 -12.20 -31.83 -18.32
CA ILE A 65 -11.16 -31.13 -17.54
C ILE A 65 -10.69 -31.91 -16.30
N GLY A 66 -11.42 -32.96 -15.89
CA GLY A 66 -11.16 -33.70 -14.65
C GLY A 66 -9.74 -34.25 -14.55
N PRO A 67 -9.20 -34.95 -15.56
CA PRO A 67 -7.82 -35.45 -15.54
C PRO A 67 -6.78 -34.33 -15.44
N PHE A 68 -6.98 -33.21 -16.13
CA PHE A 68 -6.07 -32.06 -16.07
C PHE A 68 -6.08 -31.39 -14.70
N ILE A 69 -7.26 -31.15 -14.13
CA ILE A 69 -7.41 -30.62 -12.77
C ILE A 69 -6.71 -31.55 -11.77
N LYS A 70 -6.92 -32.87 -11.88
CA LYS A 70 -6.30 -33.83 -10.97
C LYS A 70 -4.77 -33.81 -11.07
N LYS A 71 -4.22 -33.77 -12.29
CA LYS A 71 -2.77 -33.61 -12.51
C LYS A 71 -2.24 -32.34 -11.85
N LEU A 72 -2.91 -31.20 -12.03
CA LEU A 72 -2.49 -29.92 -11.46
C LEU A 72 -2.59 -29.91 -9.92
N GLN A 73 -3.58 -30.60 -9.37
CA GLN A 73 -3.73 -30.80 -7.91
C GLN A 73 -2.61 -31.70 -7.35
N ASP A 74 -2.26 -32.77 -8.06
CA ASP A 74 -1.18 -33.68 -7.66
C ASP A 74 0.21 -33.00 -7.72
N LEU A 75 0.34 -31.94 -8.52
CA LEU A 75 1.51 -31.06 -8.58
C LEU A 75 1.45 -29.87 -7.61
N GLU A 76 0.40 -29.80 -6.78
CA GLU A 76 0.14 -28.68 -5.85
C GLU A 76 0.04 -27.30 -6.54
N LEU A 77 -0.21 -27.28 -7.86
CA LEU A 77 -0.43 -26.06 -8.65
C LEU A 77 -1.89 -25.59 -8.58
N LEU A 78 -2.77 -26.40 -8.00
CA LEU A 78 -4.19 -26.11 -7.84
C LEU A 78 -4.72 -26.77 -6.55
N GLY A 79 -5.54 -26.06 -5.79
CA GLY A 79 -6.25 -26.60 -4.64
C GLY A 79 -7.35 -27.59 -5.01
N SER A 80 -7.86 -28.33 -4.02
CA SER A 80 -8.99 -29.27 -4.20
C SER A 80 -10.26 -28.58 -4.73
N ASP A 81 -10.40 -27.29 -4.46
CA ASP A 81 -11.46 -26.36 -4.82
C ASP A 81 -11.15 -25.54 -6.10
N CYS A 82 -10.19 -26.00 -6.90
CA CYS A 82 -9.72 -25.32 -8.11
C CYS A 82 -9.10 -23.93 -7.87
N ARG A 83 -8.70 -23.60 -6.63
CA ARG A 83 -8.02 -22.34 -6.31
C ARG A 83 -6.55 -22.39 -6.70
N CYS A 84 -6.02 -21.29 -7.24
CA CYS A 84 -4.57 -21.15 -7.44
C CYS A 84 -3.87 -20.89 -6.09
N PRO A 85 -2.77 -21.59 -5.75
CA PRO A 85 -1.99 -21.34 -4.55
C PRO A 85 -1.51 -19.89 -4.46
N ASP A 86 -1.47 -19.34 -3.25
CA ASP A 86 -1.10 -17.94 -3.00
C ASP A 86 0.33 -17.64 -3.50
N GLU A 87 1.27 -18.58 -3.40
CA GLU A 87 2.66 -18.42 -3.86
C GLU A 87 2.78 -18.30 -5.39
N LEU A 88 1.78 -18.78 -6.12
CA LEU A 88 1.76 -18.84 -7.58
C LEU A 88 0.86 -17.78 -8.21
N VAL A 89 -0.18 -17.35 -7.50
CA VAL A 89 -1.32 -16.63 -8.04
C VAL A 89 -0.93 -15.39 -8.85
N GLU A 90 -0.03 -14.54 -8.35
CA GLU A 90 0.34 -13.31 -9.05
C GLU A 90 1.38 -13.53 -10.14
N SER A 91 2.24 -14.55 -9.98
CA SER A 91 3.18 -14.96 -11.03
C SER A 91 2.42 -15.53 -12.24
N ALA A 92 1.39 -16.34 -11.99
CA ALA A 92 0.50 -16.86 -13.02
C ALA A 92 -0.33 -15.75 -13.69
N SER A 93 -0.84 -14.79 -12.91
CA SER A 93 -1.57 -13.64 -13.47
C SER A 93 -0.67 -12.75 -14.33
N ARG A 94 0.56 -12.45 -13.89
CA ARG A 94 1.55 -11.73 -14.72
C ARG A 94 1.91 -12.49 -16.00
N ALA A 95 2.07 -13.81 -15.92
CA ALA A 95 2.30 -14.64 -17.10
C ALA A 95 1.12 -14.62 -18.08
N ALA A 96 -0.12 -14.58 -17.58
CA ALA A 96 -1.32 -14.45 -18.41
C ALA A 96 -1.40 -13.07 -19.10
N VAL A 97 -0.96 -12.00 -18.42
CA VAL A 97 -0.82 -10.66 -19.02
C VAL A 97 0.22 -10.67 -20.13
N ALA A 98 1.40 -11.24 -19.87
CA ALA A 98 2.47 -11.35 -20.85
C ALA A 98 2.08 -12.20 -22.08
N ALA A 99 1.22 -13.20 -21.88
CA ALA A 99 0.69 -14.03 -22.96
C ALA A 99 -0.44 -13.35 -23.77
N GLY A 100 -0.93 -12.18 -23.35
CA GLY A 100 -2.03 -11.47 -24.01
C GLY A 100 -3.44 -11.98 -23.69
N ASN A 101 -3.56 -13.00 -22.84
CA ASN A 101 -4.83 -13.70 -22.61
C ASN A 101 -5.59 -13.21 -21.37
N PHE A 102 -4.95 -12.40 -20.52
CA PHE A 102 -5.52 -11.99 -19.22
C PHE A 102 -6.87 -11.28 -19.36
N ARG A 103 -7.00 -10.35 -20.32
CA ARG A 103 -8.22 -9.55 -20.48
C ARG A 103 -9.44 -10.42 -20.84
N ASP A 104 -9.26 -11.34 -21.79
CA ASP A 104 -10.34 -12.21 -22.26
C ASP A 104 -10.76 -13.21 -21.17
N MET A 105 -9.77 -13.77 -20.45
CA MET A 105 -10.03 -14.62 -19.29
C MET A 105 -10.75 -13.84 -18.17
N ALA A 106 -10.33 -12.62 -17.86
CA ALA A 106 -10.97 -11.79 -16.85
C ALA A 106 -12.43 -11.47 -17.21
N GLN A 107 -12.69 -11.13 -18.48
CA GLN A 107 -14.06 -10.91 -18.95
C GLN A 107 -14.91 -12.18 -18.87
N ALA A 108 -14.35 -13.34 -19.22
CA ALA A 108 -15.03 -14.63 -19.09
C ALA A 108 -15.39 -14.95 -17.62
N VAL A 109 -14.46 -14.70 -16.70
CA VAL A 109 -14.66 -14.87 -15.25
C VAL A 109 -15.73 -13.92 -14.73
N GLN A 110 -15.67 -12.64 -15.07
CA GLN A 110 -16.68 -11.66 -14.64
C GLN A 110 -18.08 -11.98 -15.18
N ASN A 111 -18.18 -12.57 -16.37
CA ASN A 111 -19.46 -12.99 -16.95
C ASN A 111 -20.05 -14.24 -16.29
N GLU A 112 -19.21 -15.20 -15.91
CA GLU A 112 -19.66 -16.43 -15.25
C GLU A 112 -19.88 -16.23 -13.75
N ILE A 113 -19.02 -15.42 -13.12
CA ILE A 113 -19.00 -15.17 -11.67
C ILE A 113 -19.04 -13.66 -11.42
N PRO A 114 -20.20 -13.02 -11.67
CA PRO A 114 -20.33 -11.58 -11.57
C PRO A 114 -20.04 -11.07 -10.17
N PHE A 115 -19.36 -9.94 -10.09
CA PHE A 115 -19.22 -9.19 -8.86
C PHE A 115 -20.56 -8.53 -8.51
N SER A 116 -21.08 -8.84 -7.32
CA SER A 116 -22.27 -8.21 -6.77
C SER A 116 -22.05 -7.90 -5.30
N GLN A 117 -22.06 -6.60 -4.99
CA GLN A 117 -21.89 -6.08 -3.64
C GLN A 117 -23.03 -6.51 -2.69
N TYR A 118 -24.19 -6.92 -3.24
CA TYR A 118 -25.37 -7.27 -2.45
C TYR A 118 -25.59 -8.79 -2.30
N GLN A 119 -25.09 -9.61 -3.23
CA GLN A 119 -25.51 -11.03 -3.35
C GLN A 119 -24.51 -12.06 -2.81
N SER A 120 -23.26 -11.69 -2.54
CA SER A 120 -22.24 -12.65 -2.08
C SER A 120 -22.34 -12.86 -0.56
N LYS A 121 -22.03 -14.06 -0.02
CA LYS A 121 -21.90 -14.23 1.45
C LYS A 121 -20.68 -13.47 1.96
N TRP A 122 -20.71 -13.03 3.23
CA TRP A 122 -19.70 -12.14 3.81
C TRP A 122 -18.23 -12.53 3.56
N PRO A 123 -17.78 -13.79 3.76
CA PRO A 123 -16.38 -14.16 3.50
C PRO A 123 -15.97 -14.03 2.03
N GLN A 124 -16.89 -14.36 1.11
CA GLN A 124 -16.66 -14.35 -0.34
C GLN A 124 -16.67 -12.93 -0.92
N ARG A 125 -17.22 -11.95 -0.20
CA ARG A 125 -17.24 -10.55 -0.65
C ARG A 125 -15.83 -9.98 -0.75
N CYS A 126 -15.01 -10.20 0.26
CA CYS A 126 -13.64 -9.68 0.27
C CYS A 126 -12.78 -10.35 -0.81
N GLU A 127 -12.89 -11.69 -0.98
CA GLU A 127 -12.17 -12.41 -2.03
C GLU A 127 -12.57 -11.92 -3.43
N ARG A 128 -13.87 -11.75 -3.69
CA ARG A 128 -14.34 -11.21 -4.97
C ARG A 128 -13.95 -9.75 -5.19
N ALA A 129 -13.99 -8.91 -4.16
CA ALA A 129 -13.50 -7.54 -4.25
C ALA A 129 -11.99 -7.52 -4.56
N MET A 130 -11.21 -8.41 -3.95
CA MET A 130 -9.78 -8.56 -4.26
C MET A 130 -9.54 -9.08 -5.68
N ARG A 131 -10.38 -9.99 -6.18
CA ARG A 131 -10.34 -10.41 -7.58
C ARG A 131 -10.55 -9.22 -8.52
N GLU A 132 -11.59 -8.43 -8.29
CA GLU A 132 -11.88 -7.24 -9.10
C GLU A 132 -10.78 -6.18 -9.01
N TYR A 133 -10.22 -5.97 -7.82
CA TYR A 133 -9.06 -5.11 -7.61
C TYR A 133 -7.85 -5.58 -8.42
N ARG A 134 -7.54 -6.89 -8.39
CA ARG A 134 -6.45 -7.50 -9.18
C ARG A 134 -6.69 -7.36 -10.68
N ILE A 135 -7.92 -7.61 -11.15
CA ILE A 135 -8.29 -7.40 -12.55
C ILE A 135 -8.09 -5.94 -12.95
N ALA A 136 -8.55 -4.98 -12.14
CA ALA A 136 -8.35 -3.56 -12.38
C ALA A 136 -6.87 -3.19 -12.49
N LEU A 137 -6.05 -3.75 -11.59
CA LEU A 137 -4.61 -3.52 -11.55
C LEU A 137 -3.94 -4.05 -12.83
N TYR A 138 -4.18 -5.30 -13.20
CA TYR A 138 -3.57 -5.93 -14.38
C TYR A 138 -4.09 -5.40 -15.72
N THR A 139 -5.26 -4.76 -15.72
CA THR A 139 -5.83 -4.09 -16.90
C THR A 139 -5.59 -2.59 -16.93
N SER A 140 -4.85 -2.04 -15.95
CA SER A 140 -4.57 -0.61 -15.78
C SER A 140 -5.82 0.28 -15.71
N ASN A 141 -6.94 -0.25 -15.18
CA ASN A 141 -8.17 0.49 -14.99
C ASN A 141 -8.18 1.19 -13.62
N MET A 142 -7.60 2.38 -13.56
CA MET A 142 -7.45 3.15 -12.31
C MET A 142 -8.78 3.46 -11.62
N VAL A 143 -9.83 3.78 -12.38
CA VAL A 143 -11.15 4.09 -11.80
C VAL A 143 -11.74 2.86 -11.09
N HIS A 144 -11.67 1.69 -11.73
CA HIS A 144 -12.13 0.45 -11.10
C HIS A 144 -11.24 0.06 -9.90
N LEU A 145 -9.93 0.29 -10.01
CA LEU A 145 -8.96 0.02 -8.95
C LEU A 145 -9.28 0.83 -7.68
N GLU A 146 -9.51 2.14 -7.83
CA GLU A 146 -9.88 3.03 -6.73
C GLU A 146 -11.23 2.64 -6.11
N ASN A 147 -12.25 2.36 -6.93
CA ASN A 147 -13.55 1.91 -6.44
C ASN A 147 -13.45 0.61 -5.64
N MET A 148 -12.62 -0.34 -6.09
CA MET A 148 -12.42 -1.59 -5.36
C MET A 148 -11.59 -1.39 -4.09
N HIS A 149 -10.60 -0.50 -4.10
CA HIS A 149 -9.87 -0.14 -2.88
C HIS A 149 -10.80 0.41 -1.80
N ASP A 150 -11.67 1.37 -2.14
CA ASP A 150 -12.67 1.93 -1.24
C ASP A 150 -13.63 0.87 -0.68
N LEU A 151 -13.93 -0.15 -1.48
CA LEU A 151 -14.79 -1.26 -1.07
C LEU A 151 -14.06 -2.20 -0.09
N LEU A 152 -12.81 -2.53 -0.38
CA LEU A 152 -11.96 -3.38 0.46
C LEU A 152 -11.79 -2.75 1.84
N GLU A 153 -11.54 -1.45 1.91
CA GLU A 153 -11.44 -0.70 3.17
C GLU A 153 -12.70 -0.86 4.04
N LYS A 154 -13.89 -0.86 3.42
CA LYS A 154 -15.18 -0.92 4.11
C LYS A 154 -15.65 -2.35 4.45
N GLN A 155 -15.22 -3.36 3.70
CA GLN A 155 -15.86 -4.68 3.69
C GLN A 155 -14.95 -5.85 4.08
N CYS A 156 -13.63 -5.72 3.96
CA CYS A 156 -12.71 -6.80 4.30
C CYS A 156 -12.40 -6.80 5.79
N GLU A 157 -12.05 -7.96 6.37
CA GLU A 157 -11.57 -8.02 7.76
C GLU A 157 -10.05 -7.89 7.85
N ASP A 158 -9.32 -8.46 6.89
CA ASP A 158 -7.85 -8.40 6.81
C ASP A 158 -7.36 -6.94 6.67
N GLU A 159 -6.62 -6.48 7.68
CA GLU A 159 -6.14 -5.10 7.80
C GLU A 159 -5.13 -4.71 6.72
N VAL A 160 -4.34 -5.66 6.19
CA VAL A 160 -3.42 -5.40 5.08
C VAL A 160 -4.21 -5.25 3.78
N VAL A 161 -5.19 -6.12 3.55
CA VAL A 161 -6.06 -6.04 2.38
C VAL A 161 -6.89 -4.75 2.37
N LYS A 162 -7.43 -4.35 3.53
CA LYS A 162 -8.18 -3.10 3.70
C LYS A 162 -7.37 -1.87 3.33
N ARG A 163 -6.15 -1.75 3.86
CA ARG A 163 -5.35 -0.51 3.79
C ARG A 163 -4.33 -0.48 2.67
N PHE A 164 -3.76 -1.65 2.37
CA PHE A 164 -2.60 -1.81 1.49
C PHE A 164 -2.79 -2.96 0.48
N PRO A 165 -3.92 -3.03 -0.25
CA PRO A 165 -4.22 -4.18 -1.12
C PRO A 165 -3.16 -4.42 -2.20
N ALA A 166 -2.51 -3.36 -2.70
CA ALA A 166 -1.41 -3.48 -3.67
C ALA A 166 -0.23 -4.29 -3.12
N VAL A 167 0.02 -4.29 -1.80
CA VAL A 167 1.11 -5.07 -1.20
C VAL A 167 0.86 -6.56 -1.36
N ARG A 168 -0.38 -7.03 -1.20
CA ARG A 168 -0.73 -8.44 -1.36
C ARG A 168 -0.49 -8.94 -2.78
N VAL A 169 -0.74 -8.09 -3.78
CA VAL A 169 -0.65 -8.41 -5.21
C VAL A 169 0.76 -8.21 -5.77
N CYS A 170 1.37 -7.07 -5.45
CA CYS A 170 2.60 -6.62 -6.09
C CYS A 170 3.86 -7.02 -5.30
N ASN A 171 3.73 -7.51 -4.06
CA ASN A 171 4.85 -8.05 -3.28
C ASN A 171 4.76 -9.58 -3.13
N ASN A 172 4.23 -10.28 -4.15
CA ASN A 172 4.05 -11.74 -4.12
C ASN A 172 4.41 -12.44 -5.45
N PRO A 173 5.70 -12.62 -5.78
CA PRO A 173 6.82 -11.81 -5.31
C PRO A 173 6.81 -10.42 -5.96
N PHE A 174 7.66 -9.52 -5.48
CA PHE A 174 7.94 -8.26 -6.15
C PHE A 174 8.68 -8.50 -7.48
N ASP A 175 8.16 -7.92 -8.56
CA ASP A 175 8.69 -8.00 -9.92
C ASP A 175 8.91 -6.59 -10.49
N GLU A 176 10.17 -6.15 -10.50
CA GLU A 176 10.59 -4.85 -11.00
C GLU A 176 10.44 -4.69 -12.51
N ASN A 177 10.57 -5.78 -13.27
CA ASN A 177 10.47 -5.74 -14.72
C ASN A 177 9.02 -5.52 -15.12
N TRP A 178 8.10 -6.26 -14.51
CA TRP A 178 6.67 -6.05 -14.70
C TRP A 178 6.25 -4.64 -14.25
N LEU A 179 6.67 -4.18 -13.05
CA LEU A 179 6.30 -2.86 -12.56
C LEU A 179 6.72 -1.74 -13.53
N ARG A 180 7.91 -1.87 -14.14
CA ARG A 180 8.43 -0.92 -15.14
C ARG A 180 7.57 -0.82 -16.41
N THR A 181 6.79 -1.85 -16.73
CA THR A 181 5.89 -1.83 -17.89
C THR A 181 4.60 -1.03 -17.66
N LEU A 182 4.28 -0.70 -16.40
CA LEU A 182 3.05 0.01 -16.05
C LEU A 182 3.19 1.52 -16.28
N ALA A 183 2.06 2.21 -16.45
CA ALA A 183 2.04 3.67 -16.49
C ALA A 183 2.59 4.27 -15.18
N PRO A 184 3.28 5.44 -15.21
CA PRO A 184 3.89 6.02 -14.01
C PRO A 184 2.87 6.28 -12.88
N SER A 185 1.64 6.67 -13.21
CA SER A 185 0.57 6.83 -12.21
C SER A 185 0.28 5.54 -11.42
N LEU A 186 0.23 4.39 -12.09
CA LEU A 186 0.02 3.09 -11.45
C LEU A 186 1.27 2.62 -10.69
N GLN A 187 2.46 2.86 -11.24
CA GLN A 187 3.71 2.60 -10.51
C GLN A 187 3.77 3.39 -9.20
N PHE A 188 3.42 4.69 -9.24
CA PHE A 188 3.40 5.54 -8.06
C PHE A 188 2.37 5.06 -7.04
N TYR A 189 1.16 4.70 -7.49
CA TYR A 189 0.14 4.13 -6.61
C TYR A 189 0.67 2.89 -5.86
N ILE A 190 1.25 1.91 -6.57
CA ILE A 190 1.80 0.68 -5.98
C ILE A 190 2.92 0.99 -4.98
N LEU A 191 3.89 1.83 -5.37
CA LEU A 191 5.03 2.17 -4.50
C LEU A 191 4.59 2.96 -3.27
N SER A 192 3.61 3.86 -3.42
CA SER A 192 3.06 4.61 -2.28
C SER A 192 2.39 3.67 -1.26
N GLN A 193 1.67 2.65 -1.72
CA GLN A 193 1.06 1.62 -0.87
C GLN A 193 2.13 0.80 -0.13
N MET A 194 3.22 0.43 -0.80
CA MET A 194 4.34 -0.31 -0.21
C MET A 194 5.11 0.51 0.84
N VAL A 195 5.34 1.80 0.57
CA VAL A 195 5.99 2.71 1.52
C VAL A 195 5.07 2.93 2.73
N ASN A 196 3.78 3.19 2.51
CA ASN A 196 2.82 3.39 3.60
C ASN A 196 2.64 2.12 4.45
N TYR A 197 2.64 0.93 3.84
CA TYR A 197 2.69 -0.34 4.55
C TYR A 197 3.92 -0.44 5.44
N SER A 198 5.10 -0.11 4.87
CA SER A 198 6.37 -0.18 5.60
C SER A 198 6.37 0.77 6.80
N LEU A 199 5.79 1.95 6.65
CA LEU A 199 5.65 2.93 7.72
C LEU A 199 4.61 2.53 8.77
N HIS A 200 3.47 1.98 8.34
CA HIS A 200 2.38 1.57 9.21
C HIS A 200 2.80 0.43 10.15
N TYR A 201 3.56 -0.55 9.63
CA TYR A 201 4.00 -1.72 10.39
C TYR A 201 5.47 -1.66 10.84
N LEU A 202 6.23 -0.63 10.45
CA LEU A 202 7.69 -0.55 10.63
C LEU A 202 8.47 -1.74 10.03
N THR A 203 7.97 -2.29 8.93
CA THR A 203 8.58 -3.43 8.21
C THR A 203 9.08 -2.98 6.86
N LEU A 204 10.40 -3.05 6.62
CA LEU A 204 10.98 -2.60 5.35
C LEU A 204 10.75 -3.61 4.23
N LEU A 205 10.04 -3.18 3.17
CA LEU A 205 10.01 -3.89 1.90
C LEU A 205 11.24 -3.50 1.05
N GLU A 206 12.32 -4.27 1.19
CA GLU A 206 13.64 -3.98 0.58
C GLU A 206 13.59 -3.84 -0.94
N ARG A 207 12.93 -4.76 -1.65
CA ARG A 207 12.91 -4.75 -3.13
C ARG A 207 12.14 -3.55 -3.71
N PRO A 208 10.91 -3.23 -3.26
CA PRO A 208 10.25 -1.98 -3.66
C PRO A 208 11.08 -0.73 -3.38
N PHE A 209 11.78 -0.69 -2.25
CA PHE A 209 12.60 0.46 -1.90
C PHE A 209 13.85 0.57 -2.79
N ALA A 210 14.53 -0.53 -3.07
CA ALA A 210 15.65 -0.58 -4.01
C ALA A 210 15.21 -0.11 -5.41
N TYR A 211 14.02 -0.53 -5.86
CA TYR A 211 13.43 -0.06 -7.11
C TYR A 211 13.17 1.46 -7.12
N LEU A 212 12.57 2.00 -6.05
CA LEU A 212 12.29 3.44 -5.92
C LEU A 212 13.57 4.29 -5.86
N LYS A 213 14.65 3.76 -5.26
CA LYS A 213 15.95 4.44 -5.16
C LYS A 213 16.76 4.38 -6.46
N SER A 214 16.48 3.43 -7.36
CA SER A 214 17.24 3.25 -8.60
C SER A 214 17.21 4.50 -9.47
N ARG A 215 18.40 4.95 -9.88
CA ARG A 215 18.55 6.08 -10.80
C ARG A 215 17.96 5.73 -12.17
N GLU A 216 18.14 4.49 -12.60
CA GLU A 216 17.61 3.95 -13.85
C GLU A 216 16.07 4.02 -13.85
N THR A 217 15.43 3.60 -12.75
CA THR A 217 13.98 3.70 -12.58
C THR A 217 13.50 5.16 -12.65
N LEU A 218 14.12 6.05 -11.87
CA LEU A 218 13.71 7.46 -11.85
C LEU A 218 13.91 8.15 -13.20
N GLN A 219 14.96 7.78 -13.95
CA GLN A 219 15.22 8.32 -15.28
C GLN A 219 14.27 7.78 -16.34
N ALA A 220 13.75 6.56 -16.18
CA ALA A 220 12.77 5.98 -17.09
C ALA A 220 11.39 6.66 -16.99
N ILE A 221 11.06 7.28 -15.86
CA ILE A 221 9.82 8.05 -15.68
C ILE A 221 9.95 9.40 -16.41
N PRO A 222 8.91 9.86 -17.15
CA PRO A 222 8.93 11.19 -17.78
C PRO A 222 9.17 12.31 -16.77
N PRO A 223 10.01 13.33 -17.07
CA PRO A 223 10.35 14.41 -16.13
C PRO A 223 9.15 15.06 -15.41
N GLU A 224 8.06 15.29 -16.14
CA GLU A 224 6.80 15.86 -15.68
C GLU A 224 6.04 14.98 -14.66
N GLU A 225 6.31 13.67 -14.63
CA GLU A 225 5.70 12.70 -13.72
C GLU A 225 6.64 12.27 -12.58
N ARG A 226 7.90 12.75 -12.54
CA ARG A 226 8.90 12.35 -11.53
C ARG A 226 8.67 12.92 -10.14
N LEU A 227 8.07 14.12 -10.06
CA LEU A 227 7.86 14.85 -8.81
C LEU A 227 7.27 13.98 -7.66
N PRO A 228 6.17 13.22 -7.86
CA PRO A 228 5.59 12.39 -6.80
C PRO A 228 6.56 11.30 -6.31
N PHE A 229 7.35 10.68 -7.20
CA PHE A 229 8.34 9.66 -6.83
C PHE A 229 9.49 10.24 -6.01
N LEU A 230 10.03 11.39 -6.42
CA LEU A 230 11.10 12.08 -5.69
C LEU A 230 10.64 12.48 -4.28
N ARG A 231 9.41 12.98 -4.15
CA ARG A 231 8.83 13.33 -2.84
C ARG A 231 8.58 12.10 -1.96
N LEU A 232 8.13 10.99 -2.54
CA LEU A 232 7.96 9.72 -1.82
C LEU A 232 9.29 9.19 -1.30
N LEU A 233 10.33 9.18 -2.14
CA LEU A 233 11.68 8.75 -1.78
C LEU A 233 12.29 9.64 -0.69
N ALA A 234 12.18 10.97 -0.82
CA ALA A 234 12.65 11.91 0.19
C ALA A 234 11.93 11.73 1.53
N GLY A 235 10.61 11.52 1.50
CA GLY A 235 9.83 11.21 2.71
C GLY A 235 10.32 9.94 3.40
N PHE A 236 10.61 8.90 2.63
CA PHE A 236 11.17 7.66 3.17
C PHE A 236 12.56 7.86 3.79
N PHE A 237 13.48 8.57 3.11
CA PHE A 237 14.79 8.88 3.69
C PHE A 237 14.68 9.71 4.97
N LEU A 238 13.74 10.65 5.01
CA LEU A 238 13.49 11.48 6.19
C LEU A 238 13.03 10.63 7.38
N TRP A 239 12.10 9.69 7.18
CA TRP A 239 11.69 8.72 8.22
C TRP A 239 12.85 7.88 8.76
N ARG A 240 13.82 7.56 7.92
CA ARG A 240 15.05 6.84 8.31
C ARG A 240 16.13 7.73 8.93
N GLY A 241 15.90 9.04 9.03
CA GLY A 241 16.90 10.00 9.49
C GLY A 241 18.08 10.19 8.54
N ASN A 242 17.97 9.74 7.28
CA ASN A 242 19.04 9.88 6.29
C ASN A 242 19.01 11.26 5.63
N LEU A 243 19.35 12.29 6.40
CA LEU A 243 19.27 13.68 5.96
C LEU A 243 20.22 14.01 4.80
N ALA A 244 21.35 13.29 4.68
CA ALA A 244 22.31 13.49 3.61
C ALA A 244 21.69 13.16 2.24
N GLU A 245 21.00 12.02 2.12
CA GLU A 245 20.30 11.64 0.89
C GLU A 245 19.17 12.62 0.54
N VAL A 246 18.42 13.09 1.53
CA VAL A 246 17.37 14.12 1.30
C VAL A 246 18.00 15.41 0.75
N LYS A 247 19.13 15.87 1.31
CA LYS A 247 19.86 17.05 0.80
C LYS A 247 20.35 16.86 -0.63
N ILE A 248 20.87 15.67 -0.97
CA ILE A 248 21.30 15.34 -2.33
C ILE A 248 20.11 15.41 -3.30
N LEU A 249 18.98 14.79 -2.95
CA LEU A 249 17.77 14.82 -3.77
C LEU A 249 17.26 16.23 -4.03
N ILE A 250 17.22 17.09 -2.99
CA ILE A 250 16.81 18.49 -3.11
C ILE A 250 17.74 19.25 -4.04
N ARG A 251 19.07 19.10 -3.86
CA ARG A 251 20.07 19.80 -4.67
C ARG A 251 20.00 19.40 -6.14
N GLU A 252 19.76 18.13 -6.43
CA GLU A 252 19.69 17.61 -7.79
C GLU A 252 18.36 17.89 -8.48
N ASN A 253 17.28 18.13 -7.70
CA ASN A 253 15.93 18.30 -8.24
C ASN A 253 15.18 19.48 -7.56
N PRO A 254 15.73 20.71 -7.55
CA PRO A 254 15.20 21.81 -6.73
C PRO A 254 13.71 22.13 -7.00
N GLU A 255 13.30 22.11 -8.27
CA GLU A 255 11.91 22.36 -8.68
C GLU A 255 10.92 21.34 -8.09
N SER A 256 11.34 20.08 -7.92
CA SER A 256 10.49 19.03 -7.34
C SER A 256 10.22 19.25 -5.85
N PHE A 257 11.04 20.05 -5.17
CA PHE A 257 10.94 20.33 -3.74
C PHE A 257 10.46 21.74 -3.41
N LEU A 258 10.07 22.52 -4.42
CA LEU A 258 9.41 23.81 -4.21
C LEU A 258 8.16 23.63 -3.32
N ALA A 259 8.04 24.48 -2.30
CA ALA A 259 6.94 24.50 -1.35
C ALA A 259 6.67 23.13 -0.67
N SER A 260 7.70 22.30 -0.48
CA SER A 260 7.55 20.94 0.06
C SER A 260 7.67 20.86 1.59
N GLY A 261 8.27 21.87 2.23
CA GLY A 261 8.64 21.87 3.64
C GLY A 261 9.88 21.02 3.96
N MET A 262 10.51 20.37 2.97
CA MET A 262 11.56 19.38 3.20
C MET A 262 12.84 19.98 3.80
N THR A 263 13.21 21.20 3.40
CA THR A 263 14.35 21.91 4.00
C THR A 263 14.08 22.24 5.47
N GLY A 264 12.86 22.67 5.81
CA GLY A 264 12.45 22.89 7.19
C GLY A 264 12.53 21.61 8.03
N CYS A 265 12.16 20.47 7.46
CA CYS A 265 12.30 19.17 8.12
C CYS A 265 13.76 18.86 8.48
N ILE A 266 14.67 19.06 7.53
CA ILE A 266 16.10 18.82 7.73
C ILE A 266 16.64 19.70 8.87
N ASP A 267 16.35 20.99 8.84
CA ASP A 267 16.83 21.94 9.85
C ASP A 267 16.28 21.62 11.23
N PHE A 268 15.01 21.23 11.33
CA PHE A 268 14.39 20.82 12.58
C PHE A 268 15.09 19.59 13.16
N MET A 269 15.35 18.57 12.34
CA MET A 269 16.06 17.36 12.76
C MET A 269 17.53 17.60 13.13
N LEU A 270 18.17 18.63 12.57
CA LEU A 270 19.50 19.08 12.96
C LEU A 270 19.52 19.98 14.21
N GLY A 271 18.35 20.27 14.79
CA GLY A 271 18.21 21.14 15.97
C GLY A 271 18.18 22.64 15.66
N LEU A 272 18.23 23.03 14.40
CA LEU A 272 18.21 24.42 13.93
C LEU A 272 16.77 24.97 13.87
N ASN A 273 16.07 25.00 15.02
CA ASN A 273 14.62 25.25 15.08
C ASN A 273 14.18 26.57 14.44
N GLU A 274 14.88 27.67 14.69
CA GLU A 274 14.53 28.98 14.13
C GLU A 274 14.66 29.00 12.59
N GLN A 275 15.71 28.36 12.06
CA GLN A 275 15.90 28.23 10.60
C GLN A 275 14.82 27.34 10.00
N ALA A 276 14.46 26.25 10.69
CA ALA A 276 13.38 25.36 10.27
C ALA A 276 12.06 26.11 10.13
N LEU A 277 11.69 26.92 11.13
CA LEU A 277 10.48 27.75 11.09
C LEU A 277 10.52 28.75 9.92
N VAL A 278 11.64 29.43 9.70
CA VAL A 278 11.80 30.34 8.54
C VAL A 278 11.54 29.60 7.22
N HIS A 279 12.12 28.41 7.04
CA HIS A 279 11.92 27.61 5.83
C HIS A 279 10.49 27.08 5.68
N PHE A 280 9.86 26.62 6.76
CA PHE A 280 8.46 26.17 6.71
C PHE A 280 7.52 27.32 6.34
N GLU A 281 7.69 28.50 6.91
CA GLU A 281 6.83 29.66 6.61
C GLU A 281 6.97 30.11 5.15
N ARG A 282 8.20 30.15 4.63
CA ARG A 282 8.46 30.46 3.23
C ARG A 282 7.74 29.47 2.30
N ASP A 283 7.86 28.19 2.60
CA ASP A 283 7.24 27.14 1.78
C ASP A 283 5.71 27.17 1.87
N LEU A 284 5.13 27.50 3.03
CA LEU A 284 3.68 27.71 3.17
C LEU A 284 3.18 28.91 2.35
N GLN A 285 3.94 30.01 2.34
CA GLN A 285 3.62 31.19 1.52
C GLN A 285 3.68 30.87 0.02
N GLN A 286 4.67 30.09 -0.42
CA GLN A 286 4.73 29.63 -1.81
C GLN A 286 3.56 28.69 -2.14
N LEU A 287 3.24 27.75 -1.23
CA LEU A 287 2.10 26.85 -1.41
C LEU A 287 0.77 27.61 -1.49
N GLN A 288 0.63 28.74 -0.79
CA GLN A 288 -0.50 29.66 -0.92
C GLN A 288 -0.64 30.19 -2.34
N GLN A 289 0.46 30.70 -2.90
CA GLN A 289 0.50 31.31 -4.22
C GLN A 289 0.19 30.29 -5.31
N ILE A 290 0.75 29.07 -5.19
CA ILE A 290 0.55 27.99 -6.17
C ILE A 290 -0.87 27.43 -6.10
N SER A 291 -1.38 27.15 -4.89
CA SER A 291 -2.65 26.42 -4.75
C SER A 291 -3.90 27.31 -4.83
N SER A 292 -3.77 28.63 -4.64
CA SER A 292 -4.90 29.57 -4.47
C SER A 292 -5.93 29.14 -3.40
N ARG A 293 -5.57 28.21 -2.51
CA ARG A 293 -6.47 27.68 -1.46
C ARG A 293 -6.46 28.60 -0.24
N LYS A 294 -7.63 28.78 0.37
CA LYS A 294 -7.78 29.56 1.62
C LYS A 294 -7.16 28.88 2.85
N ARG A 295 -7.04 27.56 2.85
CA ARG A 295 -6.44 26.77 3.94
C ARG A 295 -5.27 25.97 3.38
N ILE A 296 -4.08 26.24 3.86
CA ILE A 296 -2.83 25.66 3.36
C ILE A 296 -2.17 24.87 4.47
N TYR A 297 -1.66 23.70 4.12
CA TYR A 297 -0.97 22.81 5.03
C TYR A 297 -0.06 21.86 4.25
N PHE A 298 0.93 21.32 4.96
CA PHE A 298 1.73 20.23 4.46
C PHE A 298 1.01 18.91 4.76
N PRO A 299 0.65 18.10 3.75
CA PRO A 299 -0.05 16.84 3.95
C PRO A 299 0.88 15.69 4.38
N SER A 300 2.20 15.92 4.36
CA SER A 300 3.26 14.93 4.63
C SER A 300 3.86 15.10 6.04
N LEU A 301 4.96 14.39 6.30
CA LEU A 301 5.77 14.53 7.52
C LEU A 301 6.20 15.98 7.80
N ALA A 302 6.31 16.82 6.77
CA ALA A 302 6.57 18.25 6.94
C ALA A 302 5.52 18.96 7.80
N GLY A 303 4.24 18.53 7.75
CA GLY A 303 3.19 19.08 8.59
C GLY A 303 3.41 18.76 10.07
N LEU A 304 3.78 17.51 10.38
CA LEU A 304 4.11 17.09 11.74
C LEU A 304 5.35 17.85 12.25
N PHE A 305 6.43 17.92 11.48
CA PHE A 305 7.65 18.61 11.91
C PHE A 305 7.47 20.11 12.05
N PHE A 306 6.64 20.74 11.22
CA PHE A 306 6.28 22.13 11.40
C PHE A 306 5.54 22.36 12.73
N ILE A 307 4.57 21.51 13.06
CA ILE A 307 3.87 21.58 14.35
C ILE A 307 4.84 21.37 15.51
N LEU A 308 5.74 20.39 15.43
CA LEU A 308 6.75 20.14 16.46
C LEU A 308 7.71 21.33 16.62
N ALA A 309 8.09 22.00 15.53
CA ALA A 309 8.92 23.20 15.57
C ALA A 309 8.20 24.39 16.26
N LEU A 310 6.90 24.57 16.00
CA LEU A 310 6.06 25.56 16.68
C LEU A 310 5.93 25.25 18.18
N LEU A 311 5.70 23.99 18.53
CA LEU A 311 5.64 23.54 19.93
C LEU A 311 6.96 23.77 20.65
N LYS A 312 8.10 23.44 20.01
CA LYS A 312 9.44 23.64 20.58
C LYS A 312 9.76 25.10 20.86
N ARG A 313 9.21 26.04 20.08
CA ARG A 313 9.34 27.48 20.35
C ARG A 313 8.61 27.91 21.62
N GLY A 314 7.61 27.15 22.07
CA GLY A 314 6.92 27.37 23.35
C GLY A 314 5.94 28.55 23.37
N ASP A 315 5.57 29.08 22.20
CA ASP A 315 4.62 30.19 22.10
C ASP A 315 3.16 29.68 22.08
N ILE A 316 2.44 29.90 23.17
CA ILE A 316 1.03 29.48 23.35
C ILE A 316 0.14 30.07 22.26
N ASN A 317 0.47 31.25 21.70
CA ASN A 317 -0.31 31.85 20.61
C ASN A 317 -0.33 30.96 19.35
N SER A 318 0.69 30.10 19.19
CA SER A 318 0.79 29.15 18.10
C SER A 318 -0.18 27.96 18.23
N PHE A 319 -0.79 27.72 19.40
CA PHE A 319 -1.70 26.57 19.63
C PHE A 319 -2.97 26.67 18.77
N SER A 320 -3.56 27.86 18.70
CA SER A 320 -4.74 28.12 17.87
C SER A 320 -4.46 27.83 16.39
N ARG A 321 -3.24 28.11 15.93
CA ARG A 321 -2.79 27.85 14.58
C ARG A 321 -2.57 26.35 14.36
N ILE A 322 -1.91 25.65 15.29
CA ILE A 322 -1.71 24.20 15.22
C ILE A 322 -3.04 23.45 15.12
N ARG A 323 -4.04 23.82 15.95
CA ARG A 323 -5.37 23.20 15.89
C ARG A 323 -6.05 23.37 14.53
N LYS A 324 -5.96 24.56 13.94
CA LYS A 324 -6.47 24.79 12.57
C LYS A 324 -5.78 23.91 11.53
N PHE A 325 -4.48 23.64 11.67
CA PHE A 325 -3.77 22.69 10.81
C PHE A 325 -4.33 21.27 10.98
N ILE A 326 -4.43 20.79 12.23
CA ILE A 326 -4.93 19.45 12.56
C ILE A 326 -6.37 19.27 12.05
N ASP A 327 -7.24 20.25 12.29
CA ASP A 327 -8.64 20.23 11.80
C ASP A 327 -8.71 20.19 10.26
N THR A 328 -7.79 20.88 9.59
CA THR A 328 -7.73 20.86 8.12
C THR A 328 -7.34 19.47 7.61
N VAL A 329 -6.34 18.82 8.22
CA VAL A 329 -5.96 17.44 7.86
C VAL A 329 -7.12 16.49 8.14
N ARG A 330 -7.75 16.57 9.33
CA ARG A 330 -8.88 15.72 9.74
C ARG A 330 -10.06 15.81 8.76
N THR A 331 -10.37 17.01 8.28
CA THR A 331 -11.53 17.24 7.40
C THR A 331 -11.25 16.94 5.93
N GLN A 332 -10.02 17.19 5.46
CA GLN A 332 -9.68 17.07 4.03
C GLN A 332 -8.97 15.76 3.67
N GLN A 333 -8.44 15.01 4.65
CA GLN A 333 -7.63 13.81 4.40
C GLN A 333 -7.95 12.69 5.39
N LYS A 334 -9.18 12.17 5.34
CA LYS A 334 -9.64 11.11 6.24
C LYS A 334 -8.77 9.84 6.21
N GLY A 335 -8.15 9.53 5.07
CA GLY A 335 -7.23 8.40 4.90
C GLY A 335 -5.74 8.71 5.16
N ASN A 336 -5.40 9.85 5.78
CA ASN A 336 -4.00 10.18 6.04
C ASN A 336 -3.39 9.25 7.12
N LEU A 337 -2.32 8.54 6.78
CA LEU A 337 -1.58 7.65 7.70
C LEU A 337 -1.11 8.36 8.99
N LEU A 338 -0.92 9.67 8.94
CA LEU A 338 -0.42 10.50 10.04
C LEU A 338 -1.54 11.06 10.92
N LEU A 339 -2.82 10.80 10.61
CA LEU A 339 -3.95 11.40 11.33
C LEU A 339 -3.90 11.09 12.82
N GLY A 340 -3.61 9.85 13.20
CA GLY A 340 -3.45 9.48 14.62
C GLY A 340 -2.32 10.25 15.31
N ALA A 341 -1.20 10.52 14.63
CA ALA A 341 -0.13 11.35 15.18
C ALA A 341 -0.56 12.81 15.38
N TYR A 342 -1.33 13.38 14.45
CA TYR A 342 -1.92 14.71 14.62
C TYR A 342 -2.91 14.75 15.80
N GLU A 343 -3.71 13.71 16.00
CA GLU A 343 -4.63 13.61 17.15
C GLU A 343 -3.89 13.55 18.50
N MET A 344 -2.76 12.83 18.55
CA MET A 344 -1.90 12.83 19.74
C MET A 344 -1.37 14.24 20.06
N LEU A 345 -0.98 15.01 19.04
CA LEU A 345 -0.53 16.39 19.22
C LEU A 345 -1.67 17.32 19.68
N ASP A 346 -2.90 17.14 19.20
CA ASP A 346 -4.07 17.91 19.68
C ASP A 346 -4.37 17.64 21.17
N TYR A 347 -4.22 16.38 21.58
CA TYR A 347 -4.31 16.01 22.99
C TYR A 347 -3.20 16.69 23.81
N PHE A 348 -1.95 16.71 23.30
CA PHE A 348 -0.83 17.40 23.96
C PHE A 348 -1.17 18.86 24.28
N LEU A 349 -1.67 19.59 23.28
CA LEU A 349 -2.05 20.99 23.42
C LEU A 349 -3.08 21.19 24.51
N SER A 350 -4.09 20.32 24.53
CA SER A 350 -5.18 20.35 25.51
C SER A 350 -4.69 20.07 26.94
N ALA A 351 -3.72 19.18 27.10
CA ALA A 351 -3.10 18.91 28.41
C ALA A 351 -2.23 20.09 28.89
N GLN A 352 -1.46 20.71 27.99
CA GLN A 352 -0.62 21.88 28.29
C GLN A 352 -1.47 23.08 28.74
N GLU A 353 -2.59 23.37 28.07
CA GLU A 353 -3.48 24.49 28.44
C GLU A 353 -4.19 24.28 29.77
N ARG A 354 -4.53 23.03 30.12
CA ARG A 354 -5.26 22.70 31.37
C ARG A 354 -4.34 22.52 32.58
N GLY A 355 -3.02 22.48 32.40
CA GLY A 355 -2.05 22.27 33.47
C GLY A 355 -2.13 20.89 34.14
N ARG A 356 -2.87 19.93 33.55
CA ARG A 356 -3.03 18.54 34.01
C ARG A 356 -3.22 17.60 32.84
N ALA A 357 -2.53 16.47 32.85
CA ALA A 357 -2.83 15.32 31.99
C ALA A 357 -4.03 14.56 32.57
N GLU A 358 -5.25 15.06 32.35
CA GLU A 358 -6.45 14.34 32.78
C GLU A 358 -6.79 13.23 31.79
N ARG A 359 -6.82 12.00 32.32
CA ARG A 359 -7.01 10.68 31.68
C ARG A 359 -5.78 10.09 31.00
N ALA A 360 -5.42 8.90 31.43
CA ALA A 360 -4.62 7.98 30.63
C ALA A 360 -5.32 7.83 29.26
N LEU A 361 -4.65 8.27 28.20
CA LEU A 361 -5.07 7.95 26.84
C LEU A 361 -5.19 6.42 26.75
N ASP A 362 -6.33 5.95 26.26
CA ASP A 362 -6.48 4.54 25.91
C ASP A 362 -5.69 4.28 24.62
N PHE A 363 -4.42 3.92 24.78
CA PHE A 363 -3.52 3.65 23.67
C PHE A 363 -3.92 2.39 22.87
N SER A 364 -4.80 1.54 23.41
CA SER A 364 -5.27 0.33 22.72
C SER A 364 -6.06 0.66 21.44
N ALA A 365 -6.78 1.78 21.45
CA ALA A 365 -7.51 2.31 20.29
C ALA A 365 -6.60 2.74 19.12
N PHE A 366 -5.30 2.89 19.37
CA PHE A 366 -4.33 3.43 18.41
C PHE A 366 -3.25 2.41 17.99
N SER A 367 -3.39 1.15 18.43
CA SER A 367 -2.39 0.08 18.37
C SER A 367 -2.08 -0.45 16.97
N SER A 368 -2.89 -0.16 15.95
CA SER A 368 -2.68 -0.71 14.61
C SER A 368 -1.63 0.02 13.77
N ASN A 369 -1.33 1.29 14.08
CA ASN A 369 -0.41 2.13 13.32
C ASN A 369 0.83 2.51 14.13
N SER A 370 1.99 1.98 13.74
CA SER A 370 3.24 2.19 14.46
C SER A 370 3.68 3.65 14.58
N ILE A 371 3.35 4.51 13.59
CA ILE A 371 3.65 5.95 13.70
C ILE A 371 2.82 6.58 14.82
N THR A 372 1.53 6.24 14.90
CA THR A 372 0.67 6.74 15.97
C THR A 372 1.15 6.27 17.33
N VAL A 373 1.57 5.00 17.45
CA VAL A 373 2.15 4.44 18.68
C VAL A 373 3.43 5.19 19.08
N LEU A 374 4.31 5.49 18.12
CA LEU A 374 5.51 6.29 18.37
C LEU A 374 5.16 7.68 18.93
N PHE A 375 4.26 8.41 18.29
CA PHE A 375 3.87 9.75 18.74
C PHE A 375 3.12 9.73 20.08
N GLY A 376 2.27 8.73 20.32
CA GLY A 376 1.63 8.52 21.61
C GLY A 376 2.63 8.23 22.74
N THR A 377 3.68 7.47 22.43
CA THR A 377 4.77 7.19 23.38
C THR A 377 5.60 8.44 23.67
N LEU A 378 5.97 9.21 22.65
CA LEU A 378 6.67 10.48 22.80
C LEU A 378 5.87 11.48 23.64
N LEU A 379 4.56 11.59 23.36
CA LEU A 379 3.64 12.42 24.12
C LEU A 379 3.66 12.06 25.61
N ARG A 380 3.50 10.77 25.93
CA ARG A 380 3.52 10.29 27.31
C ARG A 380 4.84 10.64 27.99
N PHE A 381 5.96 10.45 27.30
CA PHE A 381 7.27 10.83 27.79
C PHE A 381 7.36 12.34 28.07
N TRP A 382 6.87 13.20 27.18
CA TRP A 382 6.88 14.65 27.38
C TRP A 382 5.99 15.13 28.52
N LEU A 383 4.86 14.45 28.77
CA LEU A 383 3.92 14.82 29.84
C LEU A 383 4.32 14.25 31.22
N SER A 384 4.91 13.06 31.27
CA SER A 384 5.16 12.33 32.52
C SER A 384 6.65 12.14 32.86
N GLY A 385 7.56 12.44 31.93
CA GLY A 385 9.00 12.18 32.08
C GLY A 385 9.38 10.69 32.01
N CYS A 386 8.42 9.78 31.83
CA CYS A 386 8.64 8.34 31.83
C CYS A 386 8.11 7.69 30.55
N LEU A 387 8.82 6.69 30.04
CA LEU A 387 8.30 5.81 29.01
C LEU A 387 7.30 4.81 29.61
N PRO A 388 6.31 4.31 28.84
CA PRO A 388 5.52 3.16 29.27
C PRO A 388 6.44 2.00 29.65
N ALA A 389 6.17 1.33 30.77
CA ALA A 389 6.74 0.02 30.98
C ALA A 389 6.25 -0.90 29.84
N PRO A 390 7.11 -1.75 29.25
CA PRO A 390 6.64 -2.75 28.30
C PRO A 390 5.59 -3.62 29.01
N ASP A 391 4.42 -3.79 28.38
CA ASP A 391 3.36 -4.61 28.94
C ASP A 391 3.92 -6.02 29.20
N ALA A 392 3.89 -6.47 30.46
CA ALA A 392 4.35 -7.80 30.84
C ALA A 392 3.42 -8.94 30.36
N GLY A 393 2.54 -8.67 29.39
CA GLY A 393 1.48 -9.57 28.93
C GLY A 393 1.33 -9.49 27.41
N GLY A 394 2.21 -10.19 26.70
CA GLY A 394 2.16 -10.27 25.25
C GLY A 394 3.18 -11.24 24.63
N ALA A 395 3.69 -12.18 25.41
CA ALA A 395 4.18 -13.44 24.86
C ALA A 395 2.98 -14.40 24.94
N ALA A 396 2.23 -14.48 23.86
CA ALA A 396 1.32 -15.59 23.60
C ALA A 396 1.82 -16.25 22.30
N ASP A 397 1.95 -17.57 22.39
CA ASP A 397 2.52 -18.50 21.43
C ASP A 397 2.05 -18.37 19.97
#